data_AF-A0A378VPG6-F1
#
_entry.id   AF-A0A378VPG6-F1
#
_cell.length_a   1.000
_cell.length_b   1.000
_cell.length_c   1.000
_cell.angle_alpha   90.00
_cell.angle_beta   90.00
_cell.angle_gamma   90.00
#
_symmetry.space_group_name_H-M   'P 1'
#
loop_
_entity.id
_entity.type
_entity.pdbx_description
1 polymer ?
#
loop_
_entity_poly.entity_id
_entity_poly.type
_entity_poly.pdbx_seq_one_letter_code
_entity_poly.pdbx_strand_id
1 'polypeptide(L)' 'MNIIEQETKRAELRKIDAEIAKIIADAHKINAESVKIAQESRWYPMIAATGLVTAIAAVLALIFKFA' A
#
# COMPACT_ATOMS: atom_id res chain seq x y z
N MET A 1 10.90 -15.53 -45.73
CA MET A 1 10.66 -15.52 -44.27
C MET A 1 11.05 -16.89 -43.75
N ASN A 2 12.08 -17.00 -42.90
CA ASN A 2 12.54 -18.29 -42.39
C ASN A 2 11.56 -18.76 -41.29
N ILE A 3 11.13 -20.03 -41.32
CA ILE A 3 10.20 -20.61 -40.34
C ILE A 3 10.77 -20.51 -38.92
N ILE A 4 12.09 -20.62 -38.79
CA ILE A 4 12.81 -20.50 -37.51
C ILE A 4 12.64 -19.10 -36.92
N GLU A 5 12.69 -18.04 -37.74
CA GLU A 5 12.51 -16.65 -37.28
C GLU A 5 11.07 -16.35 -36.82
N GLN A 6 10.09 -17.04 -37.39
CA GLN A 6 8.69 -16.90 -36.97
C GLN A 6 8.46 -17.56 -35.62
N GLU A 7 9.03 -18.75 -35.41
CA GLU A 7 8.94 -19.49 -34.15
C GLU A 7 9.66 -18.75 -33.01
N THR A 8 10.85 -18.17 -33.25
CA THR A 8 11.57 -17.38 -32.23
C THR A 8 10.78 -16.12 -31.85
N LYS A 9 10.27 -15.37 -32.84
CA LYS A 9 9.40 -14.20 -32.58
C LYS A 9 8.15 -14.57 -31.79
N ARG A 10 7.50 -15.69 -32.13
CA ARG A 10 6.33 -16.18 -31.37
C ARG A 10 6.70 -16.56 -29.94
N ALA A 11 7.85 -17.16 -29.72
CA ALA A 11 8.34 -17.50 -28.38
C ALA A 11 8.65 -16.23 -27.54
N GLU A 12 9.25 -15.22 -28.16
CA GLU A 12 9.50 -13.92 -27.52
C GLU A 12 8.20 -13.19 -27.16
N LEU A 13 7.23 -13.16 -28.08
CA LEU A 13 5.90 -12.58 -27.81
C LEU A 13 5.21 -13.28 -26.64
N ARG A 14 5.24 -14.62 -26.57
CA ARG A 14 4.68 -15.38 -25.44
C ARG A 14 5.36 -15.07 -24.10
N LYS A 15 6.68 -14.83 -24.12
CA LYS A 15 7.41 -14.42 -22.90
C LYS A 15 6.97 -13.04 -22.45
N ILE A 16 6.85 -12.09 -23.37
CA ILE A 16 6.36 -10.74 -23.10
C ILE A 16 4.94 -10.79 -22.55
N ASP A 17 4.05 -11.57 -23.15
CA ASP A 17 2.67 -11.74 -22.65
C ASP A 17 2.64 -12.32 -21.23
N ALA A 18 3.52 -13.28 -20.93
CA ALA A 18 3.64 -13.84 -19.59
C ALA A 18 4.17 -12.82 -18.57
N GLU A 19 5.13 -11.98 -18.97
CA GLU A 19 5.64 -10.87 -18.15
C GLU A 19 4.58 -9.81 -17.92
N ILE A 20 3.80 -9.43 -18.94
CA ILE A 20 2.68 -8.50 -18.82
C ILE A 20 1.64 -9.06 -17.85
N ALA A 21 1.26 -10.33 -18.00
CA ALA A 21 0.31 -10.99 -17.10
C ALA A 21 0.81 -10.99 -15.65
N LYS A 22 2.11 -11.24 -15.45
CA LYS A 22 2.74 -11.17 -14.13
C LYS A 22 2.71 -9.77 -13.55
N ILE A 23 3.08 -8.74 -14.33
CA ILE A 23 3.04 -7.34 -13.90
C ILE A 23 1.62 -6.92 -13.51
N ILE A 24 0.61 -7.32 -14.28
CA ILE A 24 -0.80 -7.04 -13.98
C ILE A 24 -1.21 -7.72 -12.66
N ALA A 25 -0.81 -8.98 -12.45
CA ALA A 25 -1.07 -9.68 -11.19
C ALA A 25 -0.40 -8.99 -9.99
N ASP A 26 0.86 -8.58 -10.13
CA ASP A 26 1.60 -7.83 -9.10
C ASP A 26 0.95 -6.46 -8.83
N ALA A 27 0.51 -5.75 -9.87
CA ALA A 27 -0.21 -4.49 -9.74
C ALA A 27 -1.54 -4.64 -8.99
N HIS A 28 -2.31 -5.71 -9.27
CA HIS A 28 -3.53 -6.02 -8.53
C HIS A 28 -3.27 -6.29 -7.05
N LYS A 29 -2.20 -7.05 -6.76
CA LYS A 29 -1.78 -7.33 -5.38
C LYS A 29 -1.41 -6.04 -4.64
N ILE A 30 -0.57 -5.20 -5.24
CA ILE A 30 -0.17 -3.90 -4.65
C ILE A 30 -1.39 -3.01 -4.42
N ASN A 31 -2.34 -2.96 -5.36
CA ASN A 31 -3.54 -2.16 -5.20
C ASN A 31 -4.40 -2.66 -4.02
N ALA A 32 -4.55 -3.98 -3.87
CA ALA A 32 -5.27 -4.58 -2.75
C ALA A 32 -4.59 -4.27 -1.39
N GLU A 33 -3.26 -4.32 -1.33
CA GLU A 33 -2.49 -3.94 -0.14
C GLU A 33 -2.58 -2.43 0.14
N SER A 34 -2.53 -1.59 -0.90
CA SER A 34 -2.66 -0.13 -0.78
C SER A 34 -4.02 0.29 -0.23
N VAL A 35 -5.10 -0.36 -0.64
CA VAL A 35 -6.45 -0.11 -0.11
C VAL A 35 -6.52 -0.45 1.38
N LYS A 36 -5.91 -1.57 1.81
CA LYS A 36 -5.85 -1.94 3.24
C LYS A 36 -5.08 -0.89 4.04
N ILE A 37 -3.90 -0.49 3.57
CA ILE A 37 -3.10 0.55 4.21
C ILE A 37 -3.87 1.87 4.27
N ALA A 38 -4.60 2.25 3.22
CA ALA A 38 -5.42 3.46 3.22
C ALA A 38 -6.56 3.42 4.26
N GLN A 39 -7.15 2.25 4.50
CA GLN A 39 -8.17 2.06 5.54
C GLN A 39 -7.57 2.21 6.94
N GLU A 40 -6.40 1.62 7.17
CA GLU A 40 -5.69 1.75 8.45
C GLU A 40 -5.21 3.20 8.66
N SER A 41 -4.57 3.79 7.64
CA SER A 41 -4.06 5.18 7.60
C SER A 41 -5.13 6.22 7.95
N ARG A 42 -6.39 5.96 7.60
CA ARG A 42 -7.52 6.84 7.91
C ARG A 42 -7.67 7.15 9.40
N TRP A 43 -7.35 6.20 10.27
CA TRP A 43 -7.52 6.34 11.72
C TRP A 43 -6.24 6.80 12.44
N TYR A 44 -5.08 6.82 11.77
CA TYR A 44 -3.83 7.27 12.40
C TYR A 44 -3.89 8.72 12.90
N PRO A 45 -4.40 9.71 12.13
CA PRO A 45 -4.54 11.08 12.63
C PRO A 45 -5.46 11.17 13.85
N MET A 46 -6.54 10.38 13.87
CA MET A 46 -7.46 10.33 15.01
C MET A 46 -6.79 9.76 16.26
N ILE A 47 -6.09 8.62 16.13
CA ILE A 47 -5.36 8.01 17.26
C ILE A 47 -4.29 8.98 17.79
N ALA A 48 -3.50 9.59 16.90
CA ALA A 48 -2.50 10.59 17.28
C ALA A 48 -3.13 11.79 18.01
N ALA A 49 -4.25 12.33 17.50
CA ALA A 49 -4.96 13.43 18.12
C ALA A 49 -5.52 13.05 19.51
N THR A 50 -6.13 11.86 19.65
CA THR A 50 -6.64 11.41 20.94
C THR A 50 -5.54 11.24 21.98
N GLY A 51 -4.36 10.73 21.58
CA GLY A 51 -3.19 10.65 22.46
C GLY A 51 -2.71 12.02 22.93
N LEU A 52 -2.63 12.99 22.00
CA LEU A 52 -2.25 14.37 22.32
C LEU A 52 -3.25 15.02 23.29
N VAL A 53 -4.55 14.94 23.00
CA VAL A 53 -5.60 15.54 23.85
C VAL A 53 -5.60 14.91 25.24
N THR A 54 -5.44 13.58 25.33
CA THR A 54 -5.38 12.88 26.61
C THR A 54 -4.16 13.30 27.43
N ALA A 55 -2.99 13.46 26.79
CA ALA A 55 -1.78 13.95 27.45
C ALA A 55 -1.97 15.37 27.99
N ILE A 56 -2.54 16.28 27.18
CA ILE A 56 -2.83 17.66 27.61
C ILE A 56 -3.79 17.65 28.81
N ALA A 57 -4.89 16.88 28.73
CA ALA A 57 -5.86 16.79 29.80
C ALA A 57 -5.23 16.25 31.10
N ALA A 58 -4.36 15.24 31.01
CA ALA A 58 -3.65 14.69 32.16
C ALA A 58 -2.72 15.73 32.80
N VAL A 59 -1.94 16.47 32.00
CA VAL A 59 -1.05 17.53 32.51
C VAL A 59 -1.86 18.63 33.20
N LEU A 60 -2.94 19.11 32.58
CA LEU A 60 -3.81 20.13 33.19
C LEU A 60 -4.44 19.62 34.49
N ALA A 61 -4.92 18.38 34.52
CA ALA A 61 -5.49 17.78 35.72
C ALA A 61 -4.47 17.69 36.87
N LEU A 62 -3.21 17.36 36.57
CA LEU A 62 -2.13 17.37 37.56
C LEU A 62 -1.86 18.78 38.07
N ILE A 63 -1.79 19.77 37.17
CA ILE A 63 -1.64 21.18 37.57
C ILE A 63 -2.78 21.60 38.49
N PHE A 64 -4.04 21.34 38.14
CA PHE A 64 -5.18 21.67 39.00
C PHE A 64 -5.23 20.89 40.32
N LYS A 65 -4.65 19.68 40.37
CA LYS A 65 -4.59 18.87 41.60
C LYS A 65 -3.54 19.40 42.58
N PHE A 66 -2.43 19.96 42.08
CA PHE A 66 -1.26 20.34 42.86
C PHE A 66 -1.00 21.86 42.93
N ALA A 67 -1.73 22.67 42.17
CA ALA A 67 -1.85 24.13 42.34
C ALA A 67 -2.85 24.46 43.45
#